data_AF-A0A497PZH9-F1
#
_entry.id   AF-A0A497PZH9-F1
#
_cell.length_a   1.000
_cell.length_b   1.000
_cell.length_c   1.000
_cell.angle_alpha   90.00
_cell.angle_beta   90.00
_cell.angle_gamma   90.00
#
_symmetry.space_group_name_H-M   'P 1'
#
loop_
_entity.id
_entity.type
_entity.pdbx_description
1 polymer ?
#
loop_
_entity_poly.entity_id
_entity_poly.type
_entity_poly.pdbx_seq_one_letter_code
_entity_poly.pdbx_strand_id
1 'polypeptide(L)'
;MGSVRPRYIKNAAKNLLALYPDTFTDDFETNKRLVEQLTDVTTKKVRNRIAGYLVRLIKIGVAREAHEATESGEEVSDMEM
;
A
#
# COMPACT_ATOMS: atom_id res chain seq x y z
N MET A 1 -24.46 9.72 -4.64
CA MET A 1 -23.75 8.73 -5.50
C MET A 1 -22.46 8.31 -4.82
N GLY A 2 -22.35 7.05 -4.37
CA GLY A 2 -21.17 6.57 -3.64
C GLY A 2 -20.00 6.22 -4.58
N SER A 3 -18.80 6.72 -4.29
CA SER A 3 -17.59 6.41 -5.05
C SER A 3 -16.99 5.08 -4.59
N VAL A 4 -17.56 3.97 -5.07
CA VAL A 4 -17.05 2.62 -4.78
C VAL A 4 -16.09 2.20 -5.89
N ARG A 5 -14.86 1.86 -5.51
CA ARG A 5 -13.87 1.28 -6.43
C ARG A 5 -14.28 -0.16 -6.80
N PRO A 6 -14.35 -0.53 -8.09
CA PRO A 6 -14.59 -1.89 -8.55
C PRO A 6 -13.63 -2.93 -7.96
N ARG A 7 -14.07 -4.19 -7.89
CA ARG A 7 -13.30 -5.30 -7.32
C ARG A 7 -11.98 -5.55 -8.06
N TYR A 8 -11.97 -5.47 -9.39
CA TYR A 8 -10.76 -5.73 -10.19
C TYR A 8 -9.60 -4.78 -9.84
N ILE A 9 -9.91 -3.50 -9.55
CA ILE A 9 -8.89 -2.51 -9.14
C ILE A 9 -8.30 -2.89 -7.78
N LYS A 10 -9.15 -3.30 -6.84
CA LYS A 10 -8.72 -3.69 -5.50
C LYS A 10 -7.86 -4.95 -5.55
N ASN A 11 -8.25 -5.94 -6.37
CA ASN A 11 -7.52 -7.19 -6.52
C ASN A 11 -6.16 -6.95 -7.19
N ALA A 12 -6.11 -6.16 -8.28
CA ALA A 12 -4.86 -5.86 -8.96
C ALA A 12 -3.85 -5.18 -8.02
N ALA A 13 -4.29 -4.18 -7.26
CA ALA A 13 -3.42 -3.51 -6.29
C ALA A 13 -2.95 -4.44 -5.17
N LYS A 14 -3.82 -5.30 -4.64
CA LYS A 14 -3.43 -6.30 -3.63
C LYS A 14 -2.41 -7.29 -4.17
N ASN A 15 -2.59 -7.76 -5.40
CA ASN A 15 -1.66 -8.68 -6.04
C ASN A 15 -0.30 -8.02 -6.27
N LEU A 16 -0.28 -6.77 -6.73
CA LEU A 16 0.97 -6.01 -6.90
C LEU A 16 1.71 -5.84 -5.56
N LEU A 17 0.98 -5.50 -4.49
CA LEU A 17 1.58 -5.33 -3.17
C LEU A 17 2.08 -6.65 -2.56
N ALA A 18 1.44 -7.78 -2.89
CA ALA A 18 1.90 -9.10 -2.49
C ALA A 18 3.14 -9.58 -3.25
N LEU A 19 3.29 -9.20 -4.52
CA LEU A 19 4.45 -9.55 -5.34
C LEU A 19 5.66 -8.68 -5.03
N TYR A 20 5.42 -7.41 -4.68
CA TYR A 20 6.44 -6.38 -4.56
C TYR A 20 6.19 -5.49 -3.33
N PRO A 21 6.35 -6.02 -2.10
CA PRO A 21 6.04 -5.29 -0.88
C PRO A 21 6.94 -4.06 -0.68
N ASP A 22 8.23 -4.16 -1.01
CA ASP A 22 9.23 -3.15 -0.63
C ASP A 22 9.40 -2.01 -1.63
N THR A 23 8.70 -2.06 -2.77
CA THR A 23 8.89 -1.10 -3.88
C THR A 23 7.84 -0.01 -3.92
N PHE A 24 6.66 -0.24 -3.32
CA PHE A 24 5.61 0.76 -3.29
C PHE A 24 5.73 1.64 -2.04
N THR A 25 5.58 2.94 -2.23
CA THR A 25 5.74 3.96 -1.19
C THR A 25 4.42 4.74 -1.00
N ASP A 26 4.34 5.68 -0.07
CA ASP A 26 3.15 6.53 0.11
C ASP A 26 2.98 7.63 -0.95
N ASP A 27 3.95 7.81 -1.84
CA ASP A 27 3.92 8.75 -2.96
C ASP A 27 3.12 8.23 -4.17
N PHE A 28 2.25 9.10 -4.69
CA PHE A 28 1.37 8.76 -5.81
C PHE A 28 2.09 8.72 -7.16
N GLU A 29 3.00 9.66 -7.41
CA GLU A 29 3.67 9.77 -8.72
C GLU A 29 4.64 8.61 -8.95
N THR A 30 5.39 8.24 -7.92
CA THR A 30 6.28 7.07 -7.90
C THR A 30 5.49 5.80 -8.17
N ASN A 31 4.40 5.56 -7.42
CA ASN A 31 3.55 4.39 -7.60
C ASN A 31 2.89 4.35 -8.98
N LYS A 32 2.52 5.50 -9.55
CA LYS A 32 1.94 5.55 -10.90
C LYS A 32 2.93 5.07 -11.96
N ARG A 33 4.21 5.48 -11.86
CA ARG A 33 5.29 5.05 -12.78
C ARG A 33 5.59 3.56 -12.59
N LEU A 34 5.64 3.08 -11.36
CA LEU A 34 5.86 1.65 -11.06
C LEU A 34 4.72 0.78 -11.61
N VAL A 35 3.47 1.19 -11.43
CA VAL A 35 2.31 0.45 -11.99
C VAL A 35 2.33 0.45 -13.53
N GLU A 36 2.87 1.49 -14.16
CA GLU A 36 3.03 1.55 -15.62
C GLU A 36 4.14 0.63 -16.14
N GLN A 37 5.21 0.43 -15.36
CA GLN A 37 6.31 -0.46 -15.71
C GLN A 37 5.98 -1.93 -15.41
N LEU A 38 5.27 -2.19 -14.32
CA LEU A 38 5.00 -3.54 -13.81
C LEU A 38 3.71 -4.14 -14.39
N THR A 39 2.91 -3.39 -15.14
CA THR A 39 1.62 -3.87 -15.64
C THR A 39 1.25 -3.22 -16.98
N ASP A 40 0.69 -4.03 -17.88
CA ASP A 40 0.16 -3.61 -19.18
C ASP A 40 -1.17 -2.84 -19.10
N VAL A 41 -1.32 -1.93 -18.14
CA VAL A 41 -2.56 -1.15 -17.98
C VAL A 41 -2.66 -0.13 -19.11
N THR A 42 -3.53 -0.41 -20.08
CA THR A 42 -3.74 0.43 -21.28
C THR A 42 -4.39 1.79 -20.99
N THR A 43 -5.16 1.90 -19.90
CA THR A 43 -6.00 3.09 -19.66
C THR A 43 -5.53 3.92 -18.46
N LYS A 44 -5.25 5.21 -18.69
CA LYS A 44 -4.87 6.20 -17.65
C LYS A 44 -5.77 6.18 -16.41
N LYS A 45 -7.10 6.07 -16.59
CA LYS A 45 -8.07 6.04 -15.49
C LYS A 45 -7.88 4.83 -14.57
N VAL A 46 -7.57 3.66 -15.12
CA VAL A 46 -7.39 2.43 -14.35
C VAL A 46 -6.06 2.48 -13.60
N ARG A 47 -4.99 2.90 -14.27
CA ARG A 47 -3.67 3.10 -13.65
C ARG A 47 -3.74 4.04 -12.44
N ASN A 48 -4.36 5.21 -12.60
CA ASN A 48 -4.48 6.19 -11.52
C ASN A 48 -5.33 5.65 -10.35
N ARG A 49 -6.35 4.82 -10.64
CA ARG A 49 -7.18 4.20 -9.60
C ARG A 49 -6.44 3.11 -8.83
N ILE A 50 -5.57 2.35 -9.49
CA ILE A 50 -4.71 1.35 -8.86
C ILE A 50 -3.67 2.05 -7.99
N ALA A 51 -2.90 2.99 -8.55
CA ALA A 51 -1.90 3.77 -7.80
C ALA A 51 -2.51 4.48 -6.58
N GLY A 52 -3.67 5.11 -6.74
CA GLY A 52 -4.36 5.75 -5.61
C GLY A 52 -4.90 4.76 -4.56
N TYR A 53 -5.19 3.51 -4.93
CA TYR A 53 -5.57 2.48 -3.96
C TYR A 53 -4.36 1.87 -3.26
N LEU A 54 -3.21 1.75 -3.94
CA LEU A 54 -1.93 1.35 -3.34
C LEU A 54 -1.50 2.32 -2.24
N VAL A 55 -1.47 3.63 -2.53
CA VAL A 55 -1.17 4.66 -1.50
C VAL A 55 -2.11 4.54 -0.30
N ARG A 56 -3.41 4.27 -0.54
CA ARG A 56 -4.37 4.09 0.54
C ARG A 56 -4.10 2.83 1.35
N LEU A 57 -3.71 1.73 0.71
CA LEU A 57 -3.36 0.49 1.40
C LEU A 57 -2.10 0.67 2.25
N ILE A 58 -1.08 1.33 1.72
CA ILE A 58 0.17 1.62 2.43
C ILE A 58 -0.11 2.55 3.60
N LYS A 59 -0.88 3.62 3.44
CA LYS A 59 -1.25 4.49 4.57
C LYS A 59 -2.05 3.77 5.66
N ILE A 60 -2.86 2.79 5.30
CA ILE A 60 -3.59 1.95 6.28
C ILE A 60 -2.66 0.90 6.91
N GLY A 61 -1.74 0.34 6.13
CA GLY A 61 -0.77 -0.67 6.57
C GLY A 61 0.31 -0.08 7.47
N VAL A 62 0.87 1.08 7.12
CA VAL A 62 1.80 1.86 7.95
C VAL A 62 1.14 2.28 9.26
N ALA A 63 -0.16 2.60 9.27
CA ALA A 63 -0.89 2.83 10.52
C ALA A 63 -1.00 1.56 11.40
N ARG A 64 -0.78 0.38 10.81
CA ARG A 64 -0.78 -0.92 11.48
C ARG A 64 0.63 -1.34 11.91
N GLU A 65 1.63 -1.15 11.07
CA GLU A 65 3.06 -1.36 11.38
C GLU A 65 3.57 -0.33 12.39
N ALA A 66 3.11 0.92 12.35
CA ALA A 66 3.41 1.91 13.40
C ALA A 66 2.78 1.52 14.75
N HIS A 67 1.69 0.73 14.74
CA HIS A 67 1.14 0.15 15.95
C HIS A 67 2.03 -1.01 16.46
N GLU A 68 2.42 -1.94 15.58
CA GLU A 68 3.29 -3.09 15.92
C GLU A 68 4.72 -2.68 16.33
N ALA A 69 5.28 -1.62 15.75
CA ALA A 69 6.59 -1.09 16.12
C ALA A 69 6.58 -0.33 17.46
N THR A 70 5.42 0.17 17.91
CA THR A 70 5.27 0.76 19.24
C THR A 70 5.14 -0.33 20.30
N GLU A 71 4.55 -1.48 19.97
CA GLU A 71 4.36 -2.62 20.88
C GLU A 71 5.67 -3.39 21.19
N SER A 72 6.72 -3.27 20.36
CA SER A 72 7.99 -3.99 20.55
C SER A 72 9.08 -3.19 21.28
N GLY A 73 8.79 -1.95 21.71
CA GLY A 73 9.73 -1.08 22.42
C GLY A 73 9.60 -1.05 23.96
N GLU A 74 8.53 -1.63 24.52
CA GLU A 74 8.22 -1.49 25.96
C GLU A 74 8.63 -2.72 26.81
N GLU A 75 8.96 -3.85 26.21
CA GLU A 75 9.22 -5.11 26.97
C GLU A 75 10.66 -5.26 27.52
N VAL A 76 11.56 -4.29 27.33
CA VAL A 76 12.97 -4.39 27.76
C VAL A 76 13.31 -3.63 29.06
N SER A 77 12.31 -3.06 29.75
CA SER A 77 12.54 -2.24 30.94
C SER A 77 12.47 -2.99 32.29
N ASP A 78 11.84 -4.17 32.36
CA ASP A 78 11.49 -4.81 33.65
C ASP A 78 12.37 -6.02 34.04
N MET A 79 13.52 -6.22 33.39
CA MET A 79 14.39 -7.38 33.66
C MET A 79 15.80 -7.01 34.17
N GLU A 80 15.92 -5.91 34.94
CA GLU A 80 17.12 -5.58 35.72
C GLU A 80 16.77 -5.19 37.18
N MET A 81 16.16 -6.11 37.94
CA MET A 81 16.15 -6.02 39.40
C MET A 81 16.41 -7.37 40.06
#